data_AF-A0AAW2H9I4-F1
#
_entry.id   AF-A0AAW2H9I4-F1
#
_cell.length_a   1.000
_cell.length_b   1.000
_cell.length_c   1.000
_cell.angle_alpha   90.00
_cell.angle_beta   90.00
_cell.angle_gamma   90.00
#
_symmetry.space_group_name_H-M   'P 1'
#
loop_
_entity.id
_entity.type
_entity.pdbx_description
1 polymer ?
#
loop_
_entity_poly.entity_id
_entity_poly.type
_entity_poly.pdbx_seq_one_letter_code
_entity_poly.pdbx_strand_id
1 'polypeptide(L)' 'MEQEKRIRREIANSNERRRMQSINAGFQSLRTLLPSHEGEKLSKVRLNNLFTYSKSRK' A
#
# COMPACT_ATOMS: atom_id res chain seq x y z
N MET A 1 27.54 17.24 14.02
CA MET A 1 27.50 15.77 13.85
C MET A 1 26.12 15.17 14.19
N GLU A 2 25.57 15.36 15.40
CA GLU A 2 24.24 14.79 15.76
C GLU A 2 23.05 15.38 14.99
N GLN A 3 23.02 16.71 14.78
CA GLN A 3 21.99 17.35 13.95
C GLN A 3 22.00 16.84 12.51
N GLU A 4 23.17 16.61 11.93
CA GLU A 4 23.29 16.14 10.55
C GLU A 4 22.77 14.69 10.40
N LYS A 5 23.05 13.83 11.38
CA LYS A 5 22.46 12.48 11.46
C LYS A 5 20.94 12.53 11.63
N ARG A 6 20.40 13.52 12.36
CA ARG A 6 18.96 13.72 12.50
C ARG A 6 18.32 14.13 11.18
N ILE A 7 18.91 15.09 10.48
CA ILE A 7 18.43 15.57 9.17
C ILE A 7 18.41 14.42 8.15
N ARG A 8 19.49 13.62 8.08
CA ARG A 8 19.54 12.45 7.18
C ARG A 8 18.44 11.42 7.49
N ARG A 9 18.15 11.19 8.79
CA ARG A 9 17.05 10.32 9.22
C ARG A 9 15.68 10.87 8.83
N GLU A 10 15.46 12.17 8.99
CA GLU A 10 14.19 12.82 8.60
C GLU A 10 13.94 12.71 7.09
N ILE A 11 14.98 12.86 6.27
CA ILE A 11 14.91 12.67 4.81
C ILE A 11 14.54 11.21 4.47
N ALA A 12 15.22 10.24 5.08
CA ALA A 12 14.93 8.82 4.85
C ALA A 12 13.49 8.44 5.24
N ASN A 13 13.02 8.92 6.40
CA ASN A 13 11.66 8.68 6.88
C ASN A 13 10.61 9.33 5.97
N SER A 14 10.87 10.55 5.48
CA SER A 14 10.01 11.23 4.51
C SER A 14 9.90 10.44 3.21
N ASN A 15 11.02 9.90 2.73
CA ASN A 15 11.05 9.07 1.52
C ASN A 15 10.25 7.77 1.70
N GLU A 16 10.39 7.07 2.83
CA GLU A 16 9.61 5.85 3.09
C GLU A 16 8.11 6.16 3.24
N ARG A 17 7.77 7.29 3.86
CA ARG A 17 6.38 7.74 3.95
C ARG A 17 5.79 7.98 2.56
N ARG A 18 6.52 8.65 1.66
CA ARG A 18 6.08 8.91 0.28
C ARG A 18 5.90 7.60 -0.50
N ARG A 19 6.87 6.67 -0.37
CA ARG A 19 6.78 5.32 -0.96
C ARG A 19 5.53 4.58 -0.48
N MET A 20 5.29 4.54 0.82
CA MET A 20 4.13 3.86 1.40
C MET A 20 2.80 4.50 0.99
N GLN A 21 2.75 5.83 0.87
CA GLN A 21 1.57 6.55 0.35
C GLN A 21 1.27 6.16 -1.11
N SER A 22 2.29 6.11 -1.97
CA SER A 22 2.14 5.66 -3.36
C SER A 22 1.63 4.22 -3.45
N ILE A 23 2.18 3.32 -2.63
CA ILE A 23 1.71 1.93 -2.53
C ILE A 23 0.24 1.88 -2.10
N ASN A 24 -0.12 2.62 -1.04
CA ASN A 24 -1.50 2.65 -0.54
C ASN A 24 -2.47 3.24 -1.57
N ALA A 25 -2.06 4.26 -2.32
CA ALA A 25 -2.86 4.82 -3.41
C ALA A 25 -3.11 3.76 -4.50
N GLY A 26 -2.07 3.03 -4.91
CA GLY A 26 -2.21 1.90 -5.85
C GLY A 26 -3.18 0.83 -5.35
N PHE A 27 -3.11 0.47 -4.06
CA PHE A 27 -4.07 -0.47 -3.46
C PHE A 27 -5.51 0.05 -3.48
N GLN A 28 -5.73 1.35 -3.24
CA GLN A 28 -7.06 1.93 -3.29
C GLN A 28 -7.61 1.96 -4.73
N SER A 29 -6.79 2.31 -5.71
CA SER A 29 -7.17 2.22 -7.14
C SER A 29 -7.51 0.78 -7.56
N LEU A 30 -6.82 -0.22 -7.03
CA LEU A 30 -7.18 -1.62 -7.30
C LEU A 30 -8.49 -2.01 -6.63
N ARG A 31 -8.77 -1.50 -5.43
CA ARG A 31 -10.01 -1.77 -4.71
C ARG A 31 -11.24 -1.24 -5.44
N THR A 32 -11.14 -0.09 -6.10
CA THR A 32 -12.26 0.48 -6.88
C THR A 32 -12.63 -0.35 -8.11
N LEU A 33 -11.72 -1.20 -8.59
CA LEU A 33 -11.95 -2.08 -9.75
C LEU A 33 -12.60 -3.41 -9.39
N LEU A 34 -12.72 -3.73 -8.09
CA LEU A 34 -13.34 -4.98 -7.64
C LEU A 34 -14.87 -4.80 -7.54
N PRO A 35 -15.67 -5.71 -8.12
CA PRO A 35 -17.12 -5.64 -8.05
C PRO A 35 -17.58 -5.73 -6.58
N SER A 36 -18.22 -4.66 -6.11
CA SER A 36 -18.99 -4.59 -4.86
C SER A 36 -18.29 -5.02 -3.57
N HIS A 37 -17.62 -4.07 -2.89
CA HIS A 37 -17.58 -4.05 -1.43
C HIS A 37 -17.65 -2.61 -0.93
N GLU A 38 -18.79 -1.96 -1.20
CA GLU A 38 -19.23 -0.78 -0.46
C GLU A 38 -19.21 -1.14 1.04
N GLY A 39 -18.31 -0.51 1.81
CA GLY A 39 -18.29 -0.60 3.28
C GLY A 39 -17.34 -1.60 3.93
N GLU A 40 -16.84 -2.64 3.26
CA GLU A 40 -15.98 -3.63 3.95
C GLU A 40 -14.50 -3.27 3.84
N LYS A 41 -13.84 -2.92 4.96
CA LYS A 41 -12.40 -2.57 5.01
C LYS A 41 -11.54 -3.80 4.65
N LEU A 42 -11.35 -4.05 3.35
CA LEU A 42 -10.52 -5.13 2.84
C LEU A 42 -9.08 -4.93 3.35
N SER A 43 -8.61 -5.88 4.15
CA SER A 43 -7.21 -5.88 4.60
C SER A 43 -6.29 -6.15 3.40
N LYS A 44 -5.07 -5.60 3.41
CA LYS A 44 -4.06 -5.82 2.35
C LYS A 44 -3.85 -7.31 2.03
N VAL A 45 -3.99 -8.17 3.04
CA VAL A 45 -3.90 -9.64 2.93
C VAL A 45 -5.03 -10.22 2.08
N ARG A 46 -6.25 -9.70 2.21
CA ARG A 46 -7.43 -10.21 1.50
C ARG A 46 -7.38 -9.90 -0.01
N LEU A 47 -6.85 -8.73 -0.39
CA LEU A 47 -6.61 -8.38 -1.80
C LEU A 47 -5.62 -9.34 -2.48
N ASN A 48 -4.52 -9.69 -1.79
CA ASN A 48 -3.53 -10.61 -2.34
C ASN A 48 -4.09 -12.03 -2.52
N ASN A 49 -4.91 -12.49 -1.57
CA ASN A 49 -5.59 -13.77 -1.64
C ASN A 49 -6.64 -13.82 -2.77
N LEU A 50 -7.34 -12.70 -3.05
CA LEU A 50 -8.29 -12.64 -4.16
C LEU A 50 -7.57 -12.68 -5.53
N PHE A 51 -6.43 -11.99 -5.66
CA PHE A 51 -5.64 -12.02 -6.88
C PHE A 51 -5.02 -13.39 -7.15
N THR A 52 -4.55 -14.09 -6.11
CA THR A 52 -4.03 -15.47 -6.26
C THR A 52 -5.14 -16.46 -6.60
N TYR A 53 -6.34 -16.30 -6.02
CA TYR A 53 -7.50 -17.12 -6.37
C TYR A 53 -7.96 -16.89 -7.83
N SER A 54 -7.94 -15.65 -8.32
CA SER A 54 -8.32 -15.34 -9.72
C SER A 54 -7.31 -15.86 -10.74
N LYS A 55 -6.02 -15.94 -10.38
CA LYS A 55 -4.96 -16.56 -11.20
C LYS A 55 -5.07 -18.09 -11.28
N SER A 56 -5.62 -18.74 -10.26
CA SER A 56 -5.75 -20.22 -10.21
C SER A 56 -6.95 -20.76 -11.02
N ARG A 57 -7.82 -19.89 -11.54
CA ARG A 57 -8.97 -20.26 -12.39
C ARG A 57 -8.72 -20.04 -13.90
N LYS A 58 -7.47 -19.87 -14.33
CA LYS A 58 -7.08 -19.84 -15.74
C LYS A 58 -6.19 -21.02 -16.06
#